data_AF-A0A6G0EJ08-F1
#
_entry.id   AF-A0A6G0EJ08-F1
#
_cell.length_a   1.000
_cell.length_b   1.000
_cell.length_c   1.000
_cell.angle_alpha   90.00
_cell.angle_beta   90.00
_cell.angle_gamma   90.00
#
_symmetry.space_group_name_H-M   'P 1'
#
loop_
_entity.id
_entity.type
_entity.pdbx_description
1 polymer ?
#
loop_
_entity_poly.entity_id
_entity_poly.type
_entity_poly.pdbx_seq_one_letter_code
_entity_poly.pdbx_strand_id
1 'polypeptide(L)'
;MADNGRVRAIGRLLAALVVLSTLSGSGVAAPTTVGSTHASTVDSTASQSSMQTLNDTSAFVVTLAPDGSARVTLRLLYDLTEDAERTGFERLKSNASTFADSYATRLEPLATRASNETGREMTIRDPVAQFDKLNEGTTGLVELSVTWTNVASSTDETLVLAEPFDEGFDPDRAFVVRAPDGYQVASVAPNPDVKSSSVVAWNTSGPLDGLSVSFESTDSTDDQSSDVSTSSTDMPVGPEPVIALLTVAVVLGILGRRRD
;
A
#
# COMPACT_ATOMS: atom_id res chain seq x y z
N MET A 1 2.91 -42.69 -0.94
CA MET A 1 1.45 -42.89 -0.80
C MET A 1 1.06 -42.13 0.47
N ALA A 2 1.07 -40.80 0.48
CA ALA A 2 0.18 -39.87 -0.22
C ALA A 2 -1.29 -40.10 0.18
N ASP A 3 -1.76 -39.34 1.17
CA ASP A 3 -3.13 -38.85 1.21
C ASP A 3 -3.16 -37.48 1.91
N ASN A 4 -3.20 -36.44 1.07
CA ASN A 4 -3.49 -35.07 1.46
C ASN A 4 -5.00 -34.88 1.32
N GLY A 5 -5.73 -35.03 2.42
CA GLY A 5 -7.19 -34.90 2.46
C GLY A 5 -7.62 -33.61 3.18
N ARG A 6 -7.69 -32.52 2.42
CA ARG A 6 -8.27 -31.23 2.80
C ARG A 6 -9.66 -31.39 3.42
N VAL A 7 -9.93 -30.72 4.53
CA VAL A 7 -11.28 -30.22 4.83
C VAL A 7 -11.19 -28.80 5.36
N ARG A 8 -11.12 -27.85 4.43
CA ARG A 8 -11.54 -26.46 4.66
C ARG A 8 -13.05 -26.47 4.81
N ALA A 9 -13.55 -26.07 5.96
CA ALA A 9 -14.94 -25.67 6.15
C ALA A 9 -14.96 -24.59 7.23
N ILE A 10 -15.97 -23.71 7.18
CA ILE A 10 -16.20 -22.50 7.97
C ILE A 10 -15.59 -21.26 7.29
N GLY A 11 -16.34 -20.25 6.85
CA GLY A 11 -17.77 -20.02 6.97
C GLY A 11 -18.26 -19.06 5.90
N ARG A 12 -19.37 -19.44 5.26
CA ARG A 12 -20.24 -18.51 4.52
C ARG A 12 -21.04 -17.72 5.56
N LEU A 13 -21.02 -16.40 5.50
CA LEU A 13 -22.10 -15.58 6.05
C LEU A 13 -22.08 -14.17 5.44
N LEU A 14 -23.22 -13.82 4.84
CA LEU A 14 -23.75 -12.47 4.63
C LEU A 14 -23.02 -11.64 3.56
N ALA A 15 -23.66 -10.98 2.59
CA ALA A 15 -25.04 -10.51 2.53
C ALA A 15 -25.51 -10.46 1.07
N ALA A 16 -26.77 -10.84 0.84
CA ALA A 16 -27.47 -10.54 -0.39
C ALA A 16 -28.31 -9.28 -0.16
N LEU A 17 -27.94 -8.18 -0.80
CA LEU A 17 -28.84 -7.05 -1.04
C LEU A 17 -28.62 -6.59 -2.49
N VAL A 18 -29.41 -7.16 -3.40
CA VAL A 18 -29.49 -6.72 -4.80
C VAL A 18 -30.45 -5.53 -4.84
N VAL A 19 -29.93 -4.35 -5.11
CA VAL A 19 -30.75 -3.22 -5.56
C VAL A 19 -30.57 -3.10 -7.07
N LEU A 20 -31.62 -3.52 -7.77
CA LEU A 20 -31.80 -3.38 -9.21
C LEU A 20 -32.17 -1.93 -9.49
N SER A 21 -31.39 -1.23 -10.32
CA SER A 21 -31.79 0.07 -10.88
C SER A 21 -31.35 0.13 -12.34
N THR A 22 -32.26 -0.26 -13.20
CA THR A 22 -32.24 0.02 -14.63
C THR A 22 -32.49 1.51 -14.85
N LEU A 23 -31.51 2.24 -15.40
CA LEU A 23 -31.83 3.47 -16.12
C LEU A 23 -31.33 3.37 -17.56
N SER A 24 -32.31 3.24 -18.45
CA SER A 24 -32.19 3.51 -19.88
C SER A 24 -32.09 5.02 -20.09
N GLY A 25 -31.16 5.44 -20.94
CA GLY A 25 -31.01 6.84 -21.34
C GLY A 25 -30.07 6.99 -22.51
N SER A 26 -30.58 6.72 -23.72
CA SER A 26 -29.89 7.00 -24.98
C SER A 26 -29.80 8.51 -25.21
N GLY A 27 -28.60 9.02 -25.49
CA GLY A 27 -28.38 10.38 -25.95
C GLY A 27 -27.11 10.46 -26.77
N VAL A 28 -27.24 10.35 -28.10
CA VAL A 28 -26.17 10.63 -29.06
C VAL A 28 -26.15 12.14 -29.32
N ALA A 29 -25.02 12.79 -29.04
CA ALA A 29 -24.69 14.11 -29.57
C ALA A 29 -23.20 14.12 -29.98
N ALA A 30 -22.95 14.48 -31.24
CA ALA A 30 -21.65 14.52 -31.89
C ALA A 30 -20.78 15.71 -31.42
N PRO A 31 -19.44 15.65 -31.55
CA PRO A 31 -18.52 16.63 -30.99
C PRO A 31 -18.31 17.83 -31.91
N THR A 32 -18.32 19.03 -31.35
CA THR A 32 -17.73 20.23 -31.98
C THR A 32 -16.36 20.49 -31.38
N THR A 33 -15.34 20.44 -32.24
CA THR A 33 -13.95 20.81 -31.98
C THR A 33 -13.79 22.32 -31.86
N VAL A 34 -13.18 22.79 -30.77
CA VAL A 34 -12.53 24.11 -30.70
C VAL A 34 -11.26 23.95 -29.88
N GLY A 35 -10.18 24.57 -30.34
CA GLY A 35 -8.81 24.27 -29.95
C GLY A 35 -8.22 25.09 -28.80
N SER A 36 -6.96 24.73 -28.55
CA SER A 36 -5.87 25.49 -27.94
C SER A 36 -5.70 25.42 -26.41
N THR A 37 -4.74 24.57 -26.03
CA THR A 37 -3.66 24.81 -25.04
C THR A 37 -4.03 25.53 -23.74
N HIS A 38 -4.21 24.77 -22.67
CA HIS A 38 -3.47 24.89 -21.40
C HIS A 38 -3.34 23.49 -20.80
N ALA A 39 -2.11 23.06 -20.56
CA ALA A 39 -1.79 21.78 -19.93
C ALA A 39 -2.00 21.87 -18.40
N SER A 40 -2.42 20.74 -17.81
CA SER A 40 -2.36 20.41 -16.38
C SER A 40 -3.30 21.17 -15.45
N THR A 41 -4.57 20.74 -15.36
CA THR A 41 -5.45 21.02 -14.19
C THR A 41 -6.60 20.02 -14.00
N VAL A 42 -6.82 19.12 -14.96
CA VAL A 42 -7.91 18.12 -14.91
C VAL A 42 -7.59 16.87 -14.07
N ASP A 43 -6.33 16.63 -13.72
CA ASP A 43 -5.92 15.46 -12.94
C ASP A 43 -6.09 15.66 -11.42
N SER A 44 -5.76 16.86 -10.92
CA SER A 44 -5.75 17.14 -9.48
C SER A 44 -7.14 17.18 -8.84
N THR A 45 -8.18 17.58 -9.58
CA THR A 45 -9.56 17.63 -9.07
C THR A 45 -10.17 16.23 -8.94
N ALA A 46 -9.90 15.33 -9.89
CA ALA A 46 -10.34 13.94 -9.83
C ALA A 46 -9.67 13.21 -8.64
N SER A 47 -8.36 13.36 -8.45
CA SER A 47 -7.66 12.77 -7.30
C SER A 47 -8.16 13.30 -5.96
N GLN A 48 -8.48 14.59 -5.85
CA GLN A 48 -9.04 15.18 -4.64
C GLN A 48 -10.44 14.61 -4.31
N SER A 49 -11.32 14.51 -5.30
CA SER A 49 -12.65 13.92 -5.10
C SER A 49 -12.57 12.45 -4.68
N SER A 50 -11.68 11.67 -5.30
CA SER A 50 -11.48 10.26 -4.93
C SER A 50 -10.92 10.10 -3.50
N MET A 51 -9.97 10.95 -3.10
CA MET A 51 -9.45 10.96 -1.73
C MET A 51 -10.51 11.36 -0.71
N GLN A 52 -11.40 12.30 -1.05
CA GLN A 52 -12.52 12.66 -0.20
C GLN A 52 -13.49 11.49 -0.03
N THR A 53 -13.87 10.81 -1.13
CA THR A 53 -14.71 9.60 -1.06
C THR A 53 -14.09 8.51 -0.19
N LEU A 54 -12.77 8.33 -0.26
CA LEU A 54 -12.07 7.41 0.64
C LEU A 54 -12.27 7.83 2.09
N ASN A 55 -12.07 9.10 2.44
CA ASN A 55 -12.21 9.61 3.81
C ASN A 55 -13.64 9.52 4.36
N ASP A 56 -14.64 9.59 3.46
CA ASP A 56 -16.06 9.47 3.78
C ASP A 56 -16.56 8.01 3.76
N THR A 57 -15.65 7.02 3.66
CA THR A 57 -15.98 5.59 3.78
C THR A 57 -15.12 4.85 4.79
N SER A 58 -15.66 3.71 5.24
CA SER A 58 -14.92 2.77 6.07
C SER A 58 -13.81 2.11 5.26
N ALA A 59 -12.64 1.95 5.86
CA ALA A 59 -11.45 1.49 5.14
C ALA A 59 -10.53 0.64 6.04
N PHE A 60 -9.76 -0.24 5.42
CA PHE A 60 -8.60 -0.87 6.03
C PHE A 60 -7.34 -0.16 5.52
N VAL A 61 -6.64 0.52 6.41
CA VAL A 61 -5.55 1.44 6.09
C VAL A 61 -4.23 0.90 6.61
N VAL A 62 -3.24 0.74 5.75
CA VAL A 62 -1.87 0.37 6.09
C VAL A 62 -0.98 1.58 5.88
N THR A 63 -0.48 2.17 6.97
CA THR A 63 0.45 3.30 6.91
C THR A 63 1.84 2.81 7.25
N LEU A 64 2.74 2.79 6.26
CA LEU A 64 4.09 2.27 6.40
C LEU A 64 5.02 3.24 7.13
N ALA A 65 6.01 2.68 7.80
CA ALA A 65 7.16 3.38 8.35
C ALA A 65 8.45 2.98 7.59
N PRO A 66 9.50 3.82 7.61
CA PRO A 66 10.75 3.53 6.89
C PRO A 66 11.46 2.23 7.31
N ASP A 67 11.20 1.74 8.52
CA ASP A 67 11.76 0.49 9.06
C ASP A 67 11.03 -0.77 8.58
N GLY A 68 10.01 -0.64 7.72
CA GLY A 68 9.19 -1.74 7.24
C GLY A 68 8.07 -2.16 8.20
N SER A 69 7.91 -1.49 9.34
CA SER A 69 6.71 -1.62 10.15
C SER A 69 5.53 -0.86 9.53
N ALA A 70 4.32 -1.16 9.98
CA ALA A 70 3.14 -0.40 9.60
C ALA A 70 2.21 -0.17 10.78
N ARG A 71 1.54 0.99 10.78
CA ARG A 71 0.29 1.18 11.52
C ARG A 71 -0.85 0.67 10.66
N VAL A 72 -1.51 -0.38 11.14
CA VAL A 72 -2.63 -1.04 10.46
C VAL A 72 -3.92 -0.64 11.16
N THR A 73 -4.75 0.14 10.48
CA THR A 73 -5.95 0.78 11.04
C THR A 73 -7.20 0.29 10.34
N LEU A 74 -8.14 -0.25 11.11
CA LEU A 74 -9.52 -0.43 10.69
C LEU A 74 -10.31 0.83 11.02
N ARG A 75 -10.71 1.56 9.98
CA ARG A 75 -11.53 2.76 10.06
C ARG A 75 -13.00 2.43 9.80
N LEU A 76 -13.87 2.79 10.74
CA LEU A 76 -15.30 2.55 10.69
C LEU A 76 -16.06 3.86 10.86
N LEU A 77 -17.01 4.10 9.97
CA LEU A 77 -17.94 5.22 10.05
C LEU A 77 -19.32 4.73 10.50
N TYR A 78 -19.97 5.53 11.34
CA TYR A 78 -21.31 5.30 11.88
C TYR A 78 -22.18 6.51 11.59
N ASP A 79 -23.40 6.32 11.08
CA ASP A 79 -24.37 7.40 10.95
C ASP A 79 -25.07 7.63 12.32
N LEU A 80 -24.65 8.69 13.00
CA LEU A 80 -25.15 9.02 14.34
C LEU A 80 -26.52 9.69 14.30
N THR A 81 -27.13 9.89 13.12
CA THR A 81 -28.53 10.28 13.01
C THR A 81 -29.46 9.11 13.36
N GLU A 82 -29.01 7.87 13.18
CA GLU A 82 -29.73 6.66 13.58
C GLU A 82 -29.47 6.26 15.04
N ASP A 83 -30.53 5.98 15.79
CA ASP A 83 -30.43 5.62 17.22
C ASP A 83 -29.65 4.31 17.45
N ALA A 84 -29.81 3.34 16.54
CA ALA A 84 -29.13 2.04 16.62
C ALA A 84 -27.62 2.20 16.45
N GLU A 85 -27.19 2.98 15.46
CA GLU A 85 -25.77 3.26 15.20
C GLU A 85 -25.14 4.11 16.30
N ARG A 86 -25.87 5.11 16.82
CA ARG A 86 -25.41 5.88 17.98
C ARG A 86 -25.18 5.00 19.21
N THR A 87 -26.10 4.06 19.47
CA THR A 87 -25.95 3.08 20.55
C THR A 87 -24.74 2.18 20.33
N GLY A 88 -24.51 1.74 19.09
CA GLY A 88 -23.33 0.98 18.70
C GLY A 88 -22.04 1.75 18.97
N PHE A 89 -21.96 2.99 18.49
CA PHE A 89 -20.80 3.87 18.67
C PHE A 89 -20.45 4.08 20.15
N GLU A 90 -21.44 4.44 20.99
CA GLU A 90 -21.19 4.66 22.42
C GLU A 90 -20.80 3.36 23.15
N ARG A 91 -21.32 2.20 22.72
CA ARG A 91 -20.91 0.90 23.25
C ARG A 91 -19.44 0.60 22.92
N LEU A 92 -19.01 0.85 21.68
CA LEU A 92 -17.61 0.67 21.29
C LEU A 92 -16.72 1.59 22.12
N LYS A 93 -17.10 2.86 22.26
CA LYS A 93 -16.36 3.84 23.04
C LYS A 93 -16.22 3.44 24.51
N SER A 94 -17.28 2.93 25.13
CA SER A 94 -17.24 2.45 26.53
C SER A 94 -16.34 1.22 26.73
N ASN A 95 -16.02 0.47 25.67
CA ASN A 95 -15.21 -0.76 25.74
C ASN A 95 -13.99 -0.67 24.82
N ALA A 96 -13.46 0.54 24.65
CA ALA A 96 -12.43 0.87 23.66
C ALA A 96 -11.21 -0.07 23.71
N SER A 97 -10.64 -0.29 24.89
CA SER A 97 -9.48 -1.17 25.06
C SER A 97 -9.78 -2.61 24.65
N THR A 98 -10.92 -3.16 25.08
CA THR A 98 -11.34 -4.52 24.71
C THR A 98 -11.49 -4.69 23.20
N PHE A 99 -12.01 -3.69 22.50
CA PHE A 99 -12.12 -3.74 21.04
C PHE A 99 -10.75 -3.62 20.35
N ALA A 100 -9.84 -2.80 20.88
CA ALA A 100 -8.47 -2.68 20.39
C ALA A 100 -7.71 -4.00 20.56
N ASP A 101 -7.80 -4.62 21.74
CA ASP A 101 -7.16 -5.91 22.03
C ASP A 101 -7.74 -7.02 21.14
N SER A 102 -9.08 -7.07 20.99
CA SER A 102 -9.73 -8.03 20.10
C SER A 102 -9.32 -7.84 18.63
N TYR A 103 -9.05 -6.60 18.21
CA TYR A 103 -8.51 -6.32 16.89
C TYR A 103 -7.07 -6.85 16.74
N ALA A 104 -6.20 -6.63 17.73
CA ALA A 104 -4.86 -7.21 17.74
C ALA A 104 -4.88 -8.75 17.67
N THR A 105 -5.67 -9.41 18.53
CA THR A 105 -5.81 -10.88 18.55
C THR A 105 -6.28 -11.46 17.20
N ARG A 106 -7.06 -10.71 16.41
CA ARG A 106 -7.46 -11.15 15.07
C ARG A 106 -6.32 -11.08 14.05
N LEU A 107 -5.37 -10.17 14.22
CA LEU A 107 -4.23 -10.01 13.32
C LEU A 107 -3.03 -10.89 13.69
N GLU A 108 -2.90 -11.30 14.96
CA GLU A 108 -1.79 -12.17 15.42
C GLU A 108 -1.60 -13.46 14.60
N PRO A 109 -2.66 -14.22 14.22
CA PRO A 109 -2.49 -15.39 13.36
C PRO A 109 -2.00 -15.04 11.96
N LEU A 110 -2.37 -13.87 11.42
CA LEU A 110 -1.91 -13.41 10.12
C LEU A 110 -0.43 -13.01 10.17
N ALA A 111 -0.01 -12.30 11.22
CA ALA A 111 1.40 -12.00 11.46
C ALA A 111 2.22 -13.28 11.62
N THR A 112 1.74 -14.25 12.40
CA THR A 112 2.43 -15.55 12.57
C THR A 112 2.58 -16.29 11.24
N ARG A 113 1.52 -16.30 10.42
CA ARG A 113 1.55 -16.93 9.10
C ARG A 113 2.56 -16.23 8.17
N ALA A 114 2.46 -14.90 8.05
CA ALA A 114 3.36 -14.09 7.26
C ALA A 114 4.83 -14.26 7.69
N SER A 115 5.09 -14.36 9.00
CA SER A 115 6.43 -14.61 9.53
C SER A 115 7.00 -15.93 9.03
N ASN A 116 6.19 -16.99 9.02
CA ASN A 116 6.61 -18.31 8.57
C ASN A 116 6.82 -18.37 7.04
N GLU A 117 5.96 -17.71 6.27
CA GLU A 117 6.03 -17.70 4.80
C GLU A 117 7.21 -16.88 4.29
N THR A 118 7.51 -15.75 4.94
CA THR A 118 8.56 -14.82 4.52
C THR A 118 9.91 -15.02 5.23
N GLY A 119 9.93 -15.72 6.36
CA GLY A 119 11.10 -15.85 7.22
C GLY A 119 11.45 -14.58 8.01
N ARG A 120 10.57 -13.55 8.04
CA ARG A 120 10.75 -12.31 8.81
C ARG A 120 9.98 -12.41 10.13
N GLU A 121 10.61 -12.12 11.26
CA GLU A 121 9.88 -12.09 12.53
C GLU A 121 8.91 -10.89 12.56
N MET A 122 7.60 -11.15 12.52
CA MET A 122 6.54 -10.15 12.61
C MET A 122 5.75 -10.29 13.91
N THR A 123 5.31 -9.16 14.47
CA THR A 123 4.55 -9.10 15.71
C THR A 123 3.50 -8.00 15.64
N ILE A 124 2.35 -8.25 16.26
CA ILE A 124 1.31 -7.25 16.50
C ILE A 124 1.49 -6.65 17.89
N ARG A 125 1.54 -5.33 17.99
CA ARG A 125 1.69 -4.61 19.27
C ARG A 125 0.94 -3.29 19.28
N ASP A 126 0.89 -2.66 20.45
CA ASP A 126 0.33 -1.32 20.68
C ASP A 126 -1.12 -1.15 20.13
N PRO A 127 -2.08 -2.00 20.57
CA PRO A 127 -3.47 -1.82 20.19
C PRO A 127 -4.03 -0.51 20.75
N VAL A 128 -4.65 0.29 19.88
CA VAL A 128 -5.25 1.58 20.22
C VAL A 128 -6.62 1.70 19.55
N ALA A 129 -7.61 2.21 20.28
CA ALA A 129 -8.89 2.62 19.74
C ALA A 129 -9.06 4.14 19.89
N GLN A 130 -9.36 4.83 18.79
CA GLN A 130 -9.66 6.26 18.75
C GLN A 130 -11.09 6.49 18.29
N PHE A 131 -11.70 7.56 18.80
CA PHE A 131 -13.10 7.88 18.59
C PHE A 131 -13.25 9.38 18.33
N ASP A 132 -13.83 9.71 17.19
CA ASP A 132 -14.09 11.08 16.79
C ASP A 132 -15.52 11.24 16.28
N LYS A 133 -15.93 12.49 16.16
CA LYS A 133 -17.21 12.88 15.56
C LYS A 133 -16.93 13.88 14.45
N LEU A 134 -17.32 13.52 13.23
CA LEU A 134 -17.18 14.32 12.02
C LEU A 134 -18.53 14.98 11.67
N ASN A 135 -18.53 15.86 10.67
CA ASN A 135 -19.76 16.44 10.10
C ASN A 135 -20.69 17.04 11.17
N GLU A 136 -20.14 17.90 12.04
CA GLU A 136 -20.88 18.54 13.13
C GLU A 136 -21.54 17.54 14.12
N GLY A 137 -21.07 16.29 14.15
CA GLY A 137 -21.55 15.26 15.06
C GLY A 137 -22.51 14.24 14.44
N THR A 138 -22.83 14.35 13.15
CA THR A 138 -23.71 13.37 12.48
C THR A 138 -23.00 12.09 12.09
N THR A 139 -21.66 12.08 12.03
CA THR A 139 -20.88 10.90 11.67
C THR A 139 -19.91 10.54 12.78
N GLY A 140 -19.97 9.32 13.29
CA GLY A 140 -19.03 8.77 14.26
C GLY A 140 -17.87 8.10 13.55
N LEU A 141 -16.64 8.42 13.92
CA LEU A 141 -15.43 7.80 13.42
C LEU A 141 -14.83 6.91 14.52
N VAL A 142 -14.60 5.65 14.20
CA VAL A 142 -13.86 4.71 15.07
C VAL A 142 -12.64 4.21 14.31
N GLU A 143 -11.46 4.34 14.93
CA GLU A 143 -10.21 3.84 14.40
C GLU A 143 -9.59 2.84 15.37
N LEU A 144 -9.59 1.56 14.98
CA LEU A 144 -8.88 0.50 15.70
C LEU A 144 -7.55 0.27 15.00
N SER A 145 -6.45 0.51 15.70
CA SER A 145 -5.11 0.44 15.11
C SER A 145 -4.15 -0.40 15.94
N VAL A 146 -3.22 -1.04 15.24
CA VAL A 146 -2.08 -1.76 15.83
C VAL A 146 -0.81 -1.40 15.07
N THR A 147 0.34 -1.63 15.69
CA THR A 147 1.62 -1.67 14.99
C THR A 147 1.91 -3.11 14.57
N TRP A 148 2.10 -3.34 13.28
CA TRP A 148 2.58 -4.60 12.71
C TRP A 148 4.05 -4.43 12.33
N THR A 149 4.95 -5.12 13.01
CA THR A 149 6.40 -5.01 12.76
C THR A 149 6.83 -5.82 11.54
N ASN A 150 7.78 -5.30 10.76
CA ASN A 150 8.41 -5.99 9.62
C ASN A 150 7.44 -6.53 8.55
N VAL A 151 6.25 -5.92 8.43
CA VAL A 151 5.24 -6.33 7.47
C VAL A 151 5.70 -6.07 6.04
N ALA A 152 6.33 -4.92 5.81
CA ALA A 152 7.00 -4.62 4.55
C ALA A 152 8.47 -5.03 4.62
N SER A 153 8.99 -5.52 3.49
CA SER A 153 10.43 -5.65 3.31
C SER A 153 11.04 -4.26 3.15
N SER A 154 12.11 -3.96 3.90
CA SER A 154 12.88 -2.73 3.77
C SER A 154 14.30 -3.08 3.34
N THR A 155 14.77 -2.53 2.22
CA THR A 155 16.13 -2.77 1.69
C THR A 155 16.60 -1.55 0.93
N ASP A 156 17.75 -0.98 1.32
CA ASP A 156 18.44 0.09 0.59
C ASP A 156 17.48 1.12 -0.02
N GLU A 157 16.68 1.77 0.84
CA GLU A 157 15.71 2.83 0.48
C GLU A 157 14.45 2.37 -0.28
N THR A 158 14.24 1.07 -0.42
CA THR A 158 13.01 0.50 -1.00
C THR A 158 12.17 -0.19 0.06
N LEU A 159 10.88 0.11 0.07
CA LEU A 159 9.87 -0.60 0.85
C LEU A 159 8.98 -1.43 -0.08
N VAL A 160 8.73 -2.69 0.26
CA VAL A 160 7.81 -3.56 -0.48
C VAL A 160 6.79 -4.18 0.46
N LEU A 161 5.53 -3.83 0.26
CA LEU A 161 4.38 -4.45 0.91
C LEU A 161 3.73 -5.44 -0.05
N ALA A 162 3.75 -6.72 0.31
CA ALA A 162 3.10 -7.79 -0.45
C ALA A 162 2.42 -8.75 0.54
N GLU A 163 3.13 -9.77 0.98
CA GLU A 163 2.73 -10.67 2.08
C GLU A 163 2.39 -9.88 3.36
N PRO A 164 1.30 -10.22 4.07
CA PRO A 164 0.36 -11.33 3.83
C PRO A 164 -0.84 -10.98 2.94
N PHE A 165 -0.76 -9.89 2.18
CA PHE A 165 -1.88 -9.38 1.41
C PHE A 165 -1.86 -9.84 -0.06
N ASP A 166 -0.82 -10.54 -0.51
CA ASP A 166 -0.63 -10.92 -1.91
C ASP A 166 -1.52 -12.09 -2.35
N GLU A 167 -1.77 -13.07 -1.49
CA GLU A 167 -2.61 -14.23 -1.82
C GLU A 167 -3.88 -14.33 -0.97
N GLY A 168 -5.05 -14.35 -1.64
CA GLY A 168 -6.33 -14.60 -0.98
C GLY A 168 -6.79 -13.50 -0.03
N PHE A 169 -6.21 -12.30 -0.15
CA PHE A 169 -6.68 -11.11 0.54
C PHE A 169 -7.97 -10.62 -0.11
N ASP A 170 -9.07 -10.71 0.63
CA ASP A 170 -10.41 -10.32 0.16
C ASP A 170 -10.98 -9.28 1.12
N PRO A 171 -10.58 -8.00 0.96
CA PRO A 171 -11.08 -6.94 1.82
C PRO A 171 -12.56 -6.67 1.51
N ASP A 172 -13.37 -6.57 2.56
CA ASP A 172 -14.80 -6.25 2.49
C ASP A 172 -15.08 -4.74 2.42
N ARG A 173 -14.03 -3.93 2.26
CA ARG A 173 -14.02 -2.47 2.32
C ARG A 173 -12.84 -1.91 1.56
N ALA A 174 -12.80 -0.59 1.42
CA ALA A 174 -11.68 0.09 0.77
C ALA A 174 -10.35 -0.30 1.44
N PHE A 175 -9.38 -0.73 0.64
CA PHE A 175 -8.01 -0.99 1.08
C PHE A 175 -7.13 0.19 0.70
N VAL A 176 -6.40 0.75 1.66
CA VAL A 176 -5.56 1.94 1.45
C VAL A 176 -4.16 1.66 1.96
N VAL A 177 -3.15 1.94 1.14
CA VAL A 177 -1.74 1.88 1.55
C VAL A 177 -1.13 3.27 1.43
N ARG A 178 -0.47 3.71 2.49
CA ARG A 178 0.20 5.01 2.59
C ARG A 178 1.71 4.82 2.76
N ALA A 179 2.47 5.52 1.94
CA ALA A 179 3.91 5.64 2.04
C ALA A 179 4.30 6.34 3.36
N PRO A 180 5.48 6.04 3.91
CA PRO A 180 6.09 6.90 4.91
C PRO A 180 6.49 8.26 4.32
N ASP A 181 6.74 9.24 5.19
CA ASP A 181 7.34 10.52 4.78
C ASP A 181 8.70 10.28 4.11
N GLY A 182 8.99 11.03 3.05
CA GLY A 182 10.22 10.86 2.26
C GLY A 182 10.21 9.68 1.30
N TYR A 183 9.05 9.04 1.08
CA TYR A 183 8.91 7.94 0.11
C TYR A 183 7.80 8.25 -0.91
N GLN A 184 7.95 7.67 -2.10
CA GLN A 184 6.95 7.72 -3.16
C GLN A 184 6.64 6.33 -3.74
N VAL A 185 5.44 6.16 -4.29
CA VAL A 185 4.97 4.92 -4.95
C VAL A 185 5.80 4.68 -6.20
N ALA A 186 6.60 3.60 -6.20
CA ALA A 186 7.39 3.16 -7.34
C ALA A 186 6.59 2.19 -8.24
N SER A 187 5.95 1.19 -7.64
CA SER A 187 5.13 0.20 -8.35
C SER A 187 3.91 -0.22 -7.54
N VAL A 188 2.86 -0.64 -8.24
CA VAL A 188 1.61 -1.11 -7.62
C VAL A 188 0.93 -2.14 -8.52
N ALA A 189 0.53 -3.26 -7.93
CA ALA A 189 -0.32 -4.27 -8.53
C ALA A 189 -1.29 -4.80 -7.46
N PRO A 190 -2.54 -5.17 -7.80
CA PRO A 190 -3.23 -4.86 -9.06
C PRO A 190 -3.47 -3.35 -9.24
N ASN A 191 -3.97 -2.92 -10.40
CA ASN A 191 -4.17 -1.49 -10.66
C ASN A 191 -5.14 -0.87 -9.63
N PRO A 192 -4.73 0.19 -8.90
CA PRO A 192 -5.58 0.81 -7.88
C PRO A 192 -6.62 1.76 -8.49
N ASP A 193 -7.70 2.02 -7.74
CA ASP A 193 -8.70 3.04 -8.09
C ASP A 193 -8.19 4.45 -7.80
N VAL A 194 -7.34 4.59 -6.78
CA VAL A 194 -6.67 5.85 -6.42
C VAL A 194 -5.17 5.62 -6.42
N LYS A 195 -4.42 6.45 -7.15
CA LYS A 195 -2.96 6.48 -7.14
C LYS A 195 -2.48 7.91 -7.06
N SER A 196 -1.63 8.18 -6.08
CA SER A 196 -0.88 9.43 -5.91
C SER A 196 0.58 9.11 -5.59
N SER A 197 1.41 10.12 -5.34
CA SER A 197 2.82 9.90 -4.98
C SER A 197 2.97 9.11 -3.67
N SER A 198 2.09 9.27 -2.69
CA SER A 198 2.23 8.63 -1.37
C SER A 198 1.06 7.74 -0.94
N VAL A 199 0.01 7.64 -1.76
CA VAL A 199 -1.19 6.85 -1.42
C VAL A 199 -1.65 6.05 -2.62
N VAL A 200 -1.95 4.77 -2.38
CA VAL A 200 -2.71 3.91 -3.30
C VAL A 200 -3.93 3.33 -2.59
N ALA A 201 -5.04 3.16 -3.32
CA ALA A 201 -6.24 2.56 -2.76
C ALA A 201 -7.08 1.77 -3.77
N TRP A 202 -7.81 0.79 -3.25
CA TRP A 202 -8.77 -0.03 -3.98
C TRP A 202 -10.14 0.08 -3.31
N ASN A 203 -11.15 0.49 -4.07
CA ASN A 203 -12.55 0.58 -3.70
C ASN A 203 -13.25 -0.76 -4.02
N THR A 204 -12.69 -1.88 -3.55
CA THR A 204 -13.20 -3.20 -3.91
C THR A 204 -13.97 -3.86 -2.77
N SER A 205 -14.88 -4.75 -3.15
CA SER A 205 -15.56 -5.73 -2.29
C SER A 205 -15.27 -7.15 -2.77
N GLY A 206 -14.05 -7.37 -3.27
CA GLY A 206 -13.60 -8.59 -3.91
C GLY A 206 -12.08 -8.74 -3.84
N PRO A 207 -11.56 -9.92 -4.22
CA PRO A 207 -10.19 -10.33 -3.92
C PRO A 207 -9.15 -9.46 -4.62
N LEU A 208 -8.06 -9.17 -3.90
CA LEU A 208 -6.87 -8.48 -4.36
C LEU A 208 -5.72 -9.49 -4.50
N ASP A 209 -5.82 -10.37 -5.48
CA ASP A 209 -4.76 -11.35 -5.75
C ASP A 209 -3.53 -10.68 -6.41
N GLY A 210 -2.34 -11.12 -5.99
CA GLY A 210 -1.07 -10.58 -6.44
C GLY A 210 -0.78 -9.16 -5.95
N LEU A 211 -1.35 -8.77 -4.81
CA LEU A 211 -1.14 -7.44 -4.22
C LEU A 211 0.35 -7.22 -3.92
N SER A 212 0.92 -6.20 -4.53
CA SER A 212 2.28 -5.75 -4.27
C SER A 212 2.38 -4.25 -4.48
N VAL A 213 2.87 -3.55 -3.47
CA VAL A 213 3.11 -2.11 -3.51
C VAL A 213 4.55 -1.85 -3.12
N SER A 214 5.30 -1.20 -4.00
CA SER A 214 6.67 -0.78 -3.70
C SER A 214 6.78 0.73 -3.62
N PHE A 215 7.61 1.19 -2.69
CA PHE A 215 7.93 2.60 -2.48
C PHE A 215 9.44 2.79 -2.50
N GLU A 216 9.88 3.93 -2.99
CA GLU A 216 11.29 4.35 -3.03
C GLU A 216 11.47 5.66 -2.29
N SER A 217 12.64 5.85 -1.67
CA SER A 217 13.01 7.12 -1.04
C SER A 217 13.06 8.25 -2.07
N THR A 218 12.54 9.42 -1.71
CA THR A 218 12.64 10.64 -2.52
C THR A 218 14.00 11.32 -2.38
N ASP A 219 14.77 10.95 -1.36
CA ASP A 219 16.08 11.54 -1.07
C ASP A 219 17.21 10.93 -1.94
N SER A 220 16.94 9.87 -2.70
CA SER A 220 17.92 9.20 -3.57
C SER A 220 18.31 10.00 -4.83
N THR A 221 17.88 11.26 -4.96
CA THR A 221 18.33 12.16 -6.04
C THR A 221 19.52 12.98 -5.56
N ASP A 222 20.74 12.44 -5.68
CA ASP A 222 21.98 13.15 -6.05
C ASP A 222 23.23 12.37 -5.58
N ASP A 223 23.63 11.36 -6.36
CA ASP A 223 25.07 11.08 -6.51
C ASP A 223 25.38 10.35 -7.83
N GLN A 224 24.73 10.76 -8.94
CA GLN A 224 25.44 10.69 -10.22
C GLN A 224 26.38 11.88 -10.28
N SER A 225 27.52 11.73 -9.59
CA SER A 225 28.76 12.36 -10.01
C SER A 225 28.89 12.11 -11.50
N SER A 226 28.49 13.11 -12.28
CA SER A 226 28.79 13.18 -13.71
C SER A 226 30.29 13.33 -13.77
N ASP A 227 30.97 12.18 -13.76
CA ASP A 227 32.38 12.08 -14.07
C ASP A 227 32.49 12.54 -15.52
N VAL A 228 32.67 13.85 -15.68
CA VAL A 228 32.96 14.46 -16.95
C VAL A 228 34.33 13.90 -17.32
N SER A 229 34.32 12.79 -18.05
CA SER A 229 35.46 12.35 -18.81
C SER A 229 35.75 13.45 -19.81
N THR A 230 36.53 14.45 -19.39
CA THR A 230 37.25 15.31 -20.32
C THR A 230 38.17 14.39 -21.08
N SER A 231 37.70 13.99 -22.25
CA SER A 231 38.45 13.31 -23.29
C SER A 231 39.60 14.23 -23.66
N SER A 232 40.72 14.07 -22.95
CA SER A 232 42.00 14.63 -23.35
C SER A 232 42.48 13.83 -24.56
N THR A 233 42.39 14.42 -25.75
CA THR A 233 43.18 13.99 -26.91
C THR A 233 43.45 15.20 -27.78
N ASP A 234 44.58 15.87 -27.54
CA ASP A 234 45.73 15.87 -28.47
C ASP A 234 46.77 16.91 -28.00
N MET A 235 47.97 16.45 -27.63
CA MET A 235 49.16 17.30 -27.44
C MET A 235 50.30 16.75 -28.29
N PRO A 236 51.05 17.58 -29.05
CA PRO A 236 52.38 17.23 -29.52
C PRO A 236 53.47 17.59 -28.48
N VAL A 237 54.02 16.53 -27.87
CA VAL A 237 55.42 16.25 -27.46
C VAL A 237 56.29 17.39 -26.88
N GLY A 238 56.62 17.25 -25.59
CA GLY A 238 57.87 17.71 -24.95
C GLY A 238 58.34 16.63 -23.96
N PRO A 239 59.66 16.41 -23.78
CA PRO A 239 60.15 15.29 -22.97
C PRO A 239 60.15 15.65 -21.47
N GLU A 240 59.75 14.69 -20.64
CA GLU A 240 60.31 14.31 -19.32
C GLU A 240 59.35 13.26 -18.67
N PRO A 241 59.79 12.44 -17.68
CA PRO A 241 59.57 10.99 -17.68
C PRO A 241 58.51 10.47 -16.68
N VAL A 242 57.94 9.31 -17.02
CA VAL A 242 57.61 8.08 -16.23
C VAL A 242 56.89 8.29 -14.87
N ILE A 243 55.74 7.65 -14.60
CA ILE A 243 55.65 6.44 -13.75
C ILE A 243 54.26 5.75 -13.85
N ALA A 244 54.33 4.45 -14.17
CA ALA A 244 53.56 3.27 -13.71
C ALA A 244 52.01 3.15 -13.82
N LEU A 245 51.59 2.29 -14.77
CA LEU A 245 50.98 0.96 -14.55
C LEU A 245 50.07 0.74 -13.31
N LEU A 246 48.79 0.41 -13.55
CA LEU A 246 48.20 -0.84 -13.04
C LEU A 246 46.85 -1.16 -13.72
N THR A 247 46.86 -2.27 -14.46
CA THR A 247 45.69 -2.99 -14.98
C THR A 247 45.08 -3.86 -13.88
N VAL A 248 43.76 -3.84 -13.71
CA VAL A 248 43.02 -5.02 -13.24
C VAL A 248 41.70 -5.13 -14.00
N ALA A 249 41.64 -6.11 -14.89
CA ALA A 249 40.40 -6.72 -15.36
C ALA A 249 40.05 -7.85 -14.39
N VAL A 250 38.81 -7.94 -13.93
CA VAL A 250 38.26 -9.18 -13.38
C VAL A 250 36.97 -9.50 -14.13
N VAL A 251 37.11 -10.46 -15.04
CA VAL A 251 36.05 -11.33 -15.54
C VAL A 251 35.86 -12.44 -14.50
N LEU A 252 34.63 -12.65 -14.02
CA LEU A 252 34.23 -13.94 -13.46
C LEU A 252 32.80 -14.26 -13.90
N GLY A 253 32.71 -15.08 -14.95
CA GLY A 253 31.61 -16.02 -15.09
C GLY A 253 31.91 -17.25 -14.25
N ILE A 254 30.90 -17.77 -13.55
CA ILE A 254 30.90 -19.17 -13.12
C ILE A 254 29.62 -19.82 -13.62
N LEU A 255 29.86 -20.67 -14.63
CA LEU A 255 29.02 -21.70 -15.19
C LEU A 255 28.65 -22.74 -14.13
N GLY A 256 27.44 -23.28 -14.25
CA GLY A 256 26.90 -24.28 -13.34
C GLY A 256 27.69 -25.60 -13.24
N ARG A 257 27.36 -26.36 -12.20
CA ARG A 257 27.71 -27.77 -12.08
C ARG A 257 26.49 -28.55 -11.59
N ARG A 258 25.90 -29.29 -12.53
CA ARG A 258 25.12 -30.51 -12.29
C ARG A 258 26.05 -31.63 -11.81
N ARG A 259 25.57 -32.42 -10.86
CA ARG A 259 25.93 -33.80 -10.46
C ARG A 259 24.86 -34.22 -9.47
N ASP A 260 24.25 -35.40 -9.47
CA ASP A 260 24.18 -36.58 -10.33
C ASP A 260 22.77 -37.17 -10.08
#